data_AF-A0AAX0AYD6-F1
#
_entry.id   AF-A0AAX0AYD6-F1
#
_cell.length_a   1.000
_cell.length_b   1.000
_cell.length_c   1.000
_cell.angle_alpha   90.00
_cell.angle_beta   90.00
_cell.angle_gamma   90.00
#
_symmetry.space_group_name_H-M   'P 1'
#
loop_
_entity.id
_entity.type
_entity.pdbx_description
1 polymer ?
#
loop_
_entity_poly.entity_id
_entity_poly.type
_entity_poly.pdbx_seq_one_letter_code
_entity_poly.pdbx_strand_id
1 'polypeptide(L)'
;MIDKNKIFSNLEYIESMNQHGASPNLDEYWEEIVDMLSEDIEATRKFLNDECNEHQIEYMAGYYEDISYNFQSHEFINILEDLQKKYPNIDIKQDIQWAKDAIED
;
A
#
# COMPACT_ATOMS: atom_id res chain seq x y z
N MET A 1 9.26 -12.28 -3.33
CA MET A 1 8.69 -11.99 -4.68
C MET A 1 7.21 -11.70 -4.52
N ILE A 2 6.75 -10.54 -4.96
CA ILE A 2 5.34 -10.14 -4.84
C ILE A 2 4.42 -11.13 -5.56
N ASP A 3 3.52 -11.76 -4.82
CA ASP A 3 2.40 -12.54 -5.36
C ASP A 3 1.19 -11.63 -5.56
N LYS A 4 1.10 -11.02 -6.74
CA LYS A 4 0.00 -10.09 -7.06
C LYS A 4 -1.39 -10.72 -6.94
N ASN A 5 -1.52 -12.02 -7.26
CA ASN A 5 -2.81 -12.68 -7.20
C ASN A 5 -3.26 -12.83 -5.74
N LYS A 6 -2.31 -13.12 -4.85
CA LYS A 6 -2.55 -13.20 -3.41
C LYS A 6 -2.91 -11.84 -2.82
N ILE A 7 -2.17 -10.78 -3.17
CA ILE A 7 -2.51 -9.41 -2.73
C ILE A 7 -3.92 -9.03 -3.20
N PHE A 8 -4.23 -9.19 -4.49
CA PHE A 8 -5.56 -8.84 -5.01
C PHE A 8 -6.68 -9.67 -4.36
N SER A 9 -6.47 -10.97 -4.16
CA SER A 9 -7.45 -11.82 -3.48
C SER A 9 -7.67 -11.39 -2.03
N ASN A 10 -6.60 -11.00 -1.32
CA ASN A 10 -6.69 -10.48 0.04
C ASN A 10 -7.44 -9.13 0.05
N LEU A 11 -7.12 -8.18 -0.85
CA LEU A 11 -7.82 -6.89 -0.95
C LEU A 11 -9.31 -7.06 -1.24
N GLU A 12 -9.67 -7.91 -2.22
CA GLU A 12 -11.06 -8.21 -2.57
C GLU A 12 -11.82 -8.85 -1.39
N TYR A 13 -11.17 -9.76 -0.66
CA TYR A 13 -11.77 -10.41 0.50
C TYR A 13 -12.05 -9.40 1.62
N ILE A 14 -11.08 -8.53 1.94
CA ILE A 14 -11.24 -7.48 2.96
C ILE A 14 -12.35 -6.50 2.53
N GLU A 15 -12.37 -6.07 1.26
CA GLU A 15 -13.38 -5.14 0.74
C GLU A 15 -14.79 -5.74 0.83
N SER A 16 -14.94 -7.02 0.47
CA SER A 16 -16.21 -7.76 0.57
C SER A 16 -16.71 -7.84 2.02
N MET A 17 -15.82 -8.14 2.97
CA MET A 17 -16.18 -8.20 4.39
C MET A 17 -16.64 -6.84 4.91
N ASN A 18 -15.91 -5.77 4.56
CA ASN A 18 -16.23 -4.39 4.96
C ASN A 18 -17.61 -3.96 4.44
N GLN A 19 -17.97 -4.31 3.20
CA GLN A 19 -19.30 -4.04 2.63
C GLN A 19 -20.45 -4.71 3.41
N HIS A 20 -20.16 -5.81 4.10
CA HIS A 20 -21.12 -6.52 4.94
C HIS A 20 -21.07 -6.11 6.43
N GLY A 21 -20.32 -5.06 6.77
CA GLY A 21 -20.16 -4.58 8.15
C GLY A 21 -19.33 -5.53 9.03
N ALA A 22 -18.57 -6.42 8.40
CA ALA A 22 -17.62 -7.30 9.05
C ALA A 22 -16.20 -6.82 8.74
N SER A 23 -15.25 -7.29 9.53
CA SER A 23 -13.82 -7.17 9.23
C SER A 23 -13.22 -8.55 9.39
N PRO A 24 -12.36 -9.02 8.47
CA PRO A 24 -11.60 -10.23 8.72
C PRO A 24 -10.65 -10.02 9.91
N ASN A 25 -9.93 -11.07 10.31
CA ASN A 25 -8.80 -10.90 11.23
C ASN A 25 -7.74 -10.05 10.49
N LEU A 26 -7.85 -8.73 10.61
CA LEU A 26 -7.08 -7.79 9.79
C LEU A 26 -5.61 -8.05 9.95
N ASP A 27 -5.14 -8.28 11.18
CA ASP A 27 -3.74 -8.51 11.51
C ASP A 27 -3.08 -9.53 10.56
N GLU A 28 -3.71 -10.69 10.31
CA GLU A 28 -3.12 -11.72 9.42
C GLU A 28 -3.10 -11.29 7.95
N TYR A 29 -4.20 -10.81 7.39
CA TYR A 29 -4.26 -10.43 5.98
C TYR A 29 -3.52 -9.13 5.67
N TRP A 30 -3.43 -8.25 6.67
CA TRP A 30 -2.76 -6.98 6.62
C TRP A 30 -1.26 -7.15 6.69
N GLU A 31 -0.76 -7.87 7.70
CA GLU A 31 0.67 -8.20 7.81
C GLU A 31 1.17 -8.91 6.55
N GLU A 32 0.41 -9.85 5.97
CA GLU A 32 0.78 -10.49 4.70
C GLU A 32 1.00 -9.49 3.55
N ILE A 33 0.13 -8.48 3.42
CA ILE A 33 0.24 -7.46 2.37
C ILE A 33 1.45 -6.56 2.64
N VAL A 34 1.59 -6.07 3.88
CA VAL A 34 2.69 -5.20 4.30
C VAL A 34 4.03 -5.90 4.10
N ASP A 35 4.17 -7.15 4.54
CA ASP A 35 5.40 -7.93 4.41
C ASP A 35 5.81 -8.12 2.95
N MET A 36 4.86 -8.49 2.08
CA MET A 36 5.12 -8.65 0.64
C MET A 36 5.56 -7.34 -0.02
N LEU A 37 4.93 -6.21 0.36
CA LEU A 37 5.24 -4.90 -0.20
C LEU A 37 6.47 -4.23 0.44
N SER A 38 6.98 -4.77 1.55
CA SER A 38 8.16 -4.24 2.24
C SER A 38 9.44 -5.04 1.93
N GLU A 39 9.35 -6.14 1.17
CA GLU A 39 10.49 -7.02 0.89
C GLU A 39 11.53 -6.39 -0.06
N ASP A 40 11.07 -5.73 -1.12
CA ASP A 40 11.93 -5.17 -2.17
C ASP A 40 11.28 -3.93 -2.79
N ILE A 41 11.97 -2.80 -2.70
CA ILE A 41 11.42 -1.50 -3.08
C ILE A 41 11.16 -1.36 -4.58
N GLU A 42 12.00 -1.98 -5.42
CA GLU A 42 11.85 -1.92 -6.87
C GLU A 42 10.70 -2.83 -7.33
N ALA A 43 10.53 -3.99 -6.69
CA ALA A 43 9.38 -4.85 -6.90
C ALA A 43 8.09 -4.13 -6.49
N THR A 44 8.08 -3.43 -5.36
CA THR A 44 6.94 -2.64 -4.88
C THR A 44 6.62 -1.48 -5.82
N ARG A 45 7.65 -0.72 -6.26
CA ARG A 45 7.50 0.31 -7.29
C ARG A 45 6.79 -0.26 -8.52
N LYS A 46 7.29 -1.38 -9.03
CA LYS A 46 6.75 -2.02 -10.23
C LYS A 46 5.31 -2.48 -10.02
N PHE A 47 5.02 -3.14 -8.90
CA PHE A 47 3.67 -3.61 -8.59
C PHE A 47 2.66 -2.46 -8.52
N LEU A 48 2.98 -1.40 -7.76
CA LEU A 48 2.08 -0.24 -7.61
C LEU A 48 1.91 0.53 -8.93
N ASN A 49 2.97 0.65 -9.75
CA ASN A 49 2.88 1.42 -10.99
C ASN A 49 2.29 0.66 -12.18
N ASP A 50 2.60 -0.64 -12.32
CA ASP A 50 2.29 -1.41 -13.53
C ASP A 50 1.10 -2.35 -13.37
N GLU A 51 0.82 -2.81 -12.15
CA GLU A 51 -0.18 -3.86 -11.89
C GLU A 51 -1.43 -3.33 -11.18
N CYS A 52 -1.29 -2.27 -10.38
CA CYS A 52 -2.41 -1.68 -9.64
C CYS A 52 -3.17 -0.62 -10.44
N ASN A 53 -4.50 -0.60 -10.27
CA ASN A 53 -5.37 0.46 -10.77
C ASN A 53 -5.61 1.55 -9.70
N GLU A 54 -6.25 2.66 -10.10
CA GLU A 54 -6.53 3.81 -9.22
C GLU A 54 -7.27 3.41 -7.93
N HIS A 55 -8.32 2.59 -8.03
CA HIS A 55 -9.09 2.10 -6.87
C HIS A 55 -8.22 1.28 -5.92
N GLN A 56 -7.38 0.39 -6.45
CA GLN A 56 -6.49 -0.43 -5.63
C GLN A 56 -5.43 0.42 -4.91
N ILE A 57 -4.90 1.45 -5.58
CA ILE A 57 -3.95 2.39 -4.96
C ILE A 57 -4.62 3.15 -3.82
N GLU A 58 -5.82 3.70 -4.04
CA GLU A 58 -6.56 4.41 -3.00
C GLU A 58 -6.95 3.47 -1.84
N TYR A 59 -7.41 2.27 -2.15
CA TYR A 59 -7.78 1.28 -1.13
C TYR A 59 -6.59 0.81 -0.29
N MET A 60 -5.39 0.84 -0.86
CA MET A 60 -4.15 0.50 -0.16
C MET A 60 -3.58 1.66 0.68
N ALA A 61 -4.21 2.84 0.72
CA ALA A 61 -3.71 3.99 1.48
C ALA A 61 -3.33 3.63 2.93
N GLY A 62 -4.21 2.88 3.62
CA GLY A 62 -3.96 2.48 5.00
C GLY A 62 -2.69 1.66 5.23
N TYR A 63 -2.21 0.90 4.23
CA TYR A 63 -1.01 0.06 4.37
C TYR A 63 0.28 0.86 4.17
N TYR A 64 0.22 2.06 3.59
CA TYR A 64 1.42 2.83 3.24
C TYR A 64 2.17 3.35 4.46
N GLU A 65 1.51 3.56 5.59
CA GLU A 65 2.17 3.91 6.86
C GLU A 65 3.14 2.81 7.29
N ASP A 66 2.66 1.56 7.40
CA ASP A 66 3.49 0.42 7.82
C ASP A 66 4.60 0.11 6.81
N ILE A 67 4.30 0.18 5.51
CA ILE A 67 5.31 -0.01 4.46
C ILE A 67 6.38 1.09 4.54
N SER A 68 5.97 2.33 4.85
CA SER A 68 6.92 3.43 5.05
C SER A 68 7.81 3.20 6.26
N TYR A 69 7.24 2.71 7.36
CA TYR A 69 8.00 2.37 8.56
C TYR A 69 9.00 1.24 8.29
N ASN A 70 8.65 0.27 7.45
CA ASN A 70 9.57 -0.82 7.11
C ASN A 70 10.69 -0.39 6.16
N PHE A 71 10.39 0.46 5.17
CA PHE A 71 11.42 0.93 4.23
C PHE A 71 12.28 2.07 4.77
N GLN A 72 11.69 3.01 5.52
CA GLN A 72 12.30 4.29 5.94
C GLN A 72 13.17 4.93 4.84
N SER A 73 12.64 5.01 3.62
CA SER A 73 13.43 5.39 2.44
C SER A 73 12.81 6.54 1.66
N HIS A 74 13.67 7.45 1.20
CA HIS A 74 13.27 8.49 0.25
C HIS A 74 12.73 7.92 -1.05
N GLU A 75 13.14 6.70 -1.40
CA GLU A 75 12.66 6.05 -2.58
C GLU A 75 11.17 5.68 -2.47
N PHE A 76 10.70 5.22 -1.31
CA PHE A 76 9.28 4.93 -1.10
C PHE A 76 8.43 6.20 -1.10
N ILE A 77 8.94 7.29 -0.51
CA ILE A 77 8.32 8.62 -0.62
C ILE A 77 8.13 9.02 -2.09
N ASN A 78 9.16 8.84 -2.92
CA ASN A 78 9.07 9.15 -4.35
C ASN A 78 8.01 8.29 -5.06
N ILE A 79 7.87 7.02 -4.69
CA ILE A 79 6.81 6.16 -5.22
C ILE A 79 5.44 6.75 -4.91
N LEU A 80 5.16 7.11 -3.65
CA LEU A 80 3.87 7.70 -3.26
C LEU A 80 3.61 9.05 -3.94
N GLU A 81 4.62 9.91 -4.03
CA GLU A 81 4.49 11.19 -4.74
C GLU A 81 4.19 11.02 -6.23
N ASP A 82 4.76 10.00 -6.88
CA ASP A 82 4.50 9.70 -8.28
C ASP A 82 3.11 9.09 -8.48
N LEU A 83 2.63 8.25 -7.56
CA LEU A 83 1.25 7.73 -7.57
C LEU A 83 0.23 8.87 -7.43
N GLN A 84 0.45 9.81 -6.51
CA GLN A 84 -0.42 10.99 -6.34
C GLN A 84 -0.46 11.88 -7.58
N LYS A 85 0.67 12.02 -8.31
CA LYS A 85 0.71 12.75 -9.58
C LYS A 85 -0.02 11.98 -10.69
N LYS A 86 0.15 10.65 -10.74
CA LYS A 86 -0.46 9.77 -11.74
C LYS A 86 -1.98 9.69 -11.60
N TYR A 87 -2.46 9.66 -10.35
CA TYR A 87 -3.87 9.61 -10.01
C TYR A 87 -4.25 10.84 -9.13
N PRO A 88 -4.55 12.00 -9.72
CA PRO A 88 -4.76 13.23 -8.95
C PRO A 88 -5.97 13.21 -7.99
N ASN A 89 -6.86 12.24 -8.12
CA ASN A 89 -8.10 12.16 -7.32
C ASN A 89 -7.97 11.32 -6.06
N ILE A 90 -6.93 10.48 -5.94
CA ILE A 90 -6.71 9.69 -4.72
C ILE A 90 -6.26 10.62 -3.58
N ASP A 91 -6.62 10.26 -2.35
CA ASP A 91 -6.24 11.00 -1.15
C ASP A 91 -5.14 10.27 -0.37
N ILE A 92 -3.89 10.37 -0.84
CA ILE A 92 -2.72 9.76 -0.18
C ILE A 92 -1.70 10.78 0.33
N LYS A 93 -2.12 12.05 0.45
CA LYS A 93 -1.22 13.13 0.90
C LYS A 93 -0.75 12.94 2.32
N GLN A 94 -1.62 12.39 3.17
CA GLN A 94 -1.29 12.08 4.56
C GLN A 94 -0.27 10.92 4.61
N ASP A 95 -0.43 9.91 3.76
CA ASP A 95 0.53 8.79 3.66
C ASP A 95 1.92 9.27 3.20
N ILE A 96 1.99 10.22 2.26
CA ILE A 96 3.26 10.84 1.87
C ILE A 96 3.92 11.56 3.05
N GLN A 97 3.13 12.20 3.92
CA GLN A 97 3.67 12.87 5.10
C GLN A 97 4.16 11.85 6.13
N TRP A 98 3.39 10.80 6.41
CA TRP A 98 3.82 9.71 7.27
C TRP A 98 5.09 9.03 6.76
N ALA A 99 5.22 8.87 5.45
CA ALA A 99 6.44 8.34 4.85
C ALA A 99 7.68 9.23 5.06
N LYS A 100 7.48 10.56 5.12
CA LYS A 100 8.55 11.52 5.47
C LYS A 100 8.92 11.42 6.93
N ASP A 101 7.92 11.40 7.80
CA ASP A 101 8.10 11.34 9.26
C ASP A 101 8.82 10.04 9.65
N ALA A 102 8.50 8.92 9.00
CA ALA A 102 9.13 7.61 9.24
C ALA A 102 10.66 7.56 9.00
N ILE A 103 11.25 8.53 8.29
CA ILE A 103 12.72 8.63 8.10
C ILE A 103 13.37 9.42 9.25
N GLU A 104 12.61 10.30 9.90
CA GLU A 104 13.12 11.20 10.94
C GLU A 104 13.10 10.56 12.35
N ASP A 105 12.40 9.42 12.51
CA ASP A 105 12.31 8.60 13.74
C ASP A 105 13.51 7.63 13.92
#